data_AF-A0A8D0L4V1-F1
#
_entry.id   AF-A0A8D0L4V1-F1
#
_cell.length_a   1.000
_cell.length_b   1.000
_cell.length_c   1.000
_cell.angle_alpha   90.00
_cell.angle_beta   90.00
_cell.angle_gamma   90.00
#
_symmetry.space_group_name_H-M   'P 1'
#
loop_
_entity.id
_entity.type
_entity.pdbx_description
1 polymer ?
#
loop_
_entity_poly.entity_id
_entity_poly.type
_entity_poly.pdbx_seq_one_letter_code
_entity_poly.pdbx_strand_id
1 'polypeptide(L)'
;MLGRLMRCVRCPVAYHANDFCLAAGTVILASNSIICPNHFTARRGCRNHEHVNVSWCFVCSEGGSLLCCESCPAAFHRECLNIEMPEGSWYCNDCKAGKKPHYKEVVWVKVGRYRWWPAEVCHPRTIPVNIQKMKHDIGEFPVLFFGSNDYLWTHQARVFPYMEGDVSSKDKMGKGVDGIYKKALQEAAVRFEELKAQKELRQLQEDRKNDKKPPPYKHIKVNRPVGKVQIFTADLSEIPRCNCKSTDENPCGLDSECINRMLLYECHPAVCPAGERCQNQCFTKRQYPEVEIFRTLARGWGLQAKRDIRKGEFVNEYVGELIDEEECRTRIRYAQEHDITNFYMLTLDKDRIIDAGPKGNYARFMNHFCQPNCETQKWSVNGDTRVGLFAIVNIKAGTELTFNYNLECLGNGKTVCKCGAPNCSGFLGVRPKNQPNPTEEKSKKFKRRQQVKRRSQAEVMKEREDECFSCGDGGQLVSCKKPGCPKVYHADCLNLTKRPAGKWECPWHQCDLCSKEAASFCEMCPRSFCKQHREGMLFISKLDGRLSCTEHDPCGPNPLEPGEIREYERTLCVEDTVCSSCIRAAGFYFSLK
;
A
#
# COMPACT_ATOMS: atom_id res chain seq x y z
N MET A 1 -10.60 -25.49 -4.34
CA MET A 1 -10.05 -26.56 -3.48
C MET A 1 -10.81 -27.85 -3.71
N LEU A 2 -10.17 -28.92 -4.19
CA LEU A 2 -10.71 -30.29 -4.16
C LEU A 2 -10.17 -30.98 -2.90
N GLY A 3 -10.56 -30.49 -1.72
CA GLY A 3 -10.16 -31.07 -0.45
C GLY A 3 -11.10 -32.18 -0.03
N ARG A 4 -10.59 -33.27 0.55
CA ARG A 4 -11.43 -34.32 1.15
C ARG A 4 -12.30 -33.71 2.25
N LEU A 5 -13.61 -33.94 2.19
CA LEU A 5 -14.57 -33.41 3.16
C LEU A 5 -14.76 -34.41 4.32
N MET A 6 -14.84 -33.89 5.54
CA MET A 6 -15.33 -34.60 6.71
C MET A 6 -16.77 -34.17 6.99
N ARG A 7 -17.67 -35.14 7.17
CA ARG A 7 -19.10 -34.89 7.35
C ARG A 7 -19.52 -35.13 8.80
N CYS A 8 -20.37 -34.25 9.31
CA CYS A 8 -21.00 -34.46 10.61
C CYS A 8 -21.94 -35.66 10.54
N VAL A 9 -21.86 -36.56 11.52
CA VAL A 9 -22.77 -37.73 11.60
C VAL A 9 -24.14 -37.38 12.20
N ARG A 10 -24.32 -36.15 12.70
CA ARG A 10 -25.53 -35.68 13.38
C ARG A 10 -26.26 -34.55 12.65
N CYS A 11 -25.67 -33.95 11.62
CA CYS A 11 -26.32 -32.93 10.78
C CYS A 11 -25.63 -32.80 9.41
N PRO A 12 -26.19 -32.04 8.46
CA PRO A 12 -25.63 -31.89 7.11
C PRO A 12 -24.30 -31.11 7.00
N VAL A 13 -23.75 -30.60 8.11
CA VAL A 13 -22.52 -29.80 8.11
C VAL A 13 -21.32 -30.64 7.67
N ALA A 14 -20.48 -30.06 6.82
CA ALA A 14 -19.21 -30.65 6.41
C ALA A 14 -18.08 -29.59 6.45
N TYR A 15 -16.87 -30.04 6.79
CA TYR A 15 -15.66 -29.23 6.77
C TYR A 15 -14.61 -29.89 5.89
N HIS A 16 -13.68 -29.10 5.33
CA HIS A 16 -12.49 -29.70 4.72
C HIS A 16 -11.66 -30.40 5.80
N ALA A 17 -11.04 -31.53 5.43
CA ALA A 17 -10.15 -32.32 6.28
C ALA A 17 -8.78 -31.65 6.49
N ASN A 18 -8.77 -30.37 6.88
CA ASN A 18 -7.59 -29.62 7.24
C ASN A 18 -7.86 -28.81 8.52
N ASP A 19 -6.82 -28.56 9.31
CA ASP A 19 -6.96 -27.89 10.62
C ASP A 19 -7.41 -26.42 10.51
N PHE A 20 -7.43 -25.85 9.30
CA PHE A 20 -7.73 -24.43 9.06
C PHE A 20 -9.18 -24.17 8.67
N CYS A 21 -9.86 -25.18 8.15
CA CYS A 21 -11.28 -25.13 7.78
C CYS A 21 -12.15 -25.90 8.77
N LEU A 22 -11.56 -26.60 9.73
CA LEU A 22 -12.27 -27.32 10.77
C LEU A 22 -12.65 -26.36 11.88
N ALA A 23 -13.96 -26.24 12.16
CA ALA A 23 -14.44 -25.43 13.27
C ALA A 23 -13.92 -25.98 14.61
N ALA A 24 -13.50 -25.08 15.49
CA ALA A 24 -13.07 -25.41 16.84
C ALA A 24 -14.20 -26.08 17.63
N GLY A 25 -13.85 -27.10 18.42
CA GLY A 25 -14.83 -27.92 19.16
C GLY A 25 -15.42 -29.07 18.36
N THR A 26 -14.98 -29.26 17.11
CA THR A 26 -15.30 -30.46 16.33
C THR A 26 -14.61 -31.69 16.93
N VAL A 27 -15.38 -32.76 17.13
CA VAL A 27 -14.85 -34.07 17.56
C VAL A 27 -14.62 -34.95 16.34
N ILE A 28 -13.39 -35.40 16.14
CA ILE A 28 -13.02 -36.29 15.03
C ILE A 28 -13.27 -37.74 15.45
N LEU A 29 -14.15 -38.44 14.73
CA LEU A 29 -14.47 -39.84 14.98
C LEU A 29 -13.64 -40.78 14.09
N ALA A 30 -13.50 -40.43 12.82
CA ALA A 30 -12.78 -41.20 11.81
C ALA A 30 -12.24 -40.27 10.70
N SER A 31 -11.58 -40.85 9.69
CA SER A 31 -10.95 -40.09 8.59
C SER A 31 -11.91 -39.21 7.76
N ASN A 32 -13.22 -39.48 7.78
CA ASN A 32 -14.26 -38.77 7.03
C ASN A 32 -15.49 -38.40 7.88
N SER A 33 -15.47 -38.68 9.18
CA SER A 33 -16.63 -38.53 10.07
C SER A 33 -16.28 -37.72 11.29
N ILE A 34 -17.11 -36.73 11.58
CA ILE A 34 -16.94 -35.80 12.70
C ILE A 34 -18.27 -35.61 13.45
N ILE A 35 -18.22 -34.98 14.62
CA ILE A 35 -19.37 -34.31 15.23
C ILE A 35 -19.04 -32.82 15.31
N CYS A 36 -19.80 -32.00 14.59
CA CYS A 36 -19.57 -30.56 14.52
C CYS A 36 -19.99 -29.84 15.82
N PRO A 37 -19.49 -28.63 16.10
CA PRO A 37 -19.78 -27.88 17.32
C PRO A 37 -21.24 -27.42 17.47
N ASN A 38 -22.07 -27.53 16.44
CA ASN A 38 -23.51 -27.23 16.54
C ASN A 38 -24.26 -28.17 17.50
N HIS A 39 -23.64 -29.27 17.92
CA HIS A 39 -24.21 -30.22 18.87
C HIS A 39 -23.70 -30.01 20.31
N PHE A 40 -23.22 -28.81 20.63
CA PHE A 40 -22.91 -28.42 22.00
C PHE A 40 -24.18 -28.44 22.86
N THR A 41 -24.06 -28.91 24.10
CA THR A 41 -25.15 -28.87 25.08
C THR A 41 -24.60 -28.35 26.40
N ALA A 42 -25.20 -27.28 26.92
CA ALA A 42 -24.77 -26.67 28.17
C ALA A 42 -25.02 -27.62 29.35
N ARG A 43 -24.00 -27.82 30.20
CA ARG A 43 -24.12 -28.62 31.43
C ARG A 43 -24.78 -27.79 32.53
N ARG A 44 -25.82 -28.34 33.16
CA ARG A 44 -26.45 -27.72 34.34
C ARG A 44 -25.40 -27.53 35.46
N GLY A 45 -25.37 -26.34 36.04
CA GLY A 45 -24.42 -25.98 37.11
C GLY A 45 -23.02 -25.60 36.65
N CYS A 46 -22.70 -25.66 35.35
CA CYS A 46 -21.41 -25.21 34.84
C CYS A 46 -21.50 -23.75 34.37
N ARG A 47 -21.08 -22.79 35.21
CA ARG A 47 -21.09 -21.34 34.91
C ARG A 47 -20.33 -20.96 33.62
N ASN A 48 -19.40 -21.80 33.17
CA ASN A 48 -18.64 -21.56 31.95
C ASN A 48 -19.36 -22.04 30.67
N HIS A 49 -20.55 -22.64 30.79
CA HIS A 49 -21.42 -22.98 29.66
C HIS A 49 -22.57 -21.95 29.49
N GLU A 50 -22.65 -20.95 30.37
CA GLU A 50 -23.65 -19.89 30.26
C GLU A 50 -23.35 -18.98 29.07
N HIS A 51 -24.39 -18.69 28.28
CA HIS A 51 -24.32 -17.74 27.16
C HIS A 51 -24.05 -16.34 27.70
N VAL A 52 -23.11 -15.61 27.08
CA VAL A 52 -22.79 -14.23 27.48
C VAL A 52 -22.76 -13.34 26.26
N ASN A 53 -23.48 -12.22 26.32
CA ASN A 53 -23.40 -11.17 25.32
C ASN A 53 -22.53 -10.02 25.82
N VAL A 54 -21.93 -9.29 24.88
CA VAL A 54 -21.27 -8.01 25.18
C VAL A 54 -22.31 -6.95 25.53
N SER A 55 -21.86 -5.89 26.22
CA SER A 55 -22.72 -4.76 26.61
C SER A 55 -22.58 -3.55 25.68
N TRP A 56 -22.06 -3.77 24.47
CA TRP A 56 -21.86 -2.73 23.46
C TRP A 56 -22.20 -3.26 22.06
N CYS A 57 -22.54 -2.36 21.15
CA CYS A 57 -22.82 -2.68 19.76
C CYS A 57 -21.52 -2.92 18.98
N PHE A 58 -21.47 -3.99 18.18
CA PHE A 58 -20.32 -4.33 17.34
C PHE A 58 -20.11 -3.35 16.16
N VAL A 59 -21.09 -2.48 15.86
CA VAL A 59 -21.00 -1.50 14.76
C VAL A 59 -20.50 -0.15 15.27
N CYS A 60 -21.15 0.42 16.29
CA CYS A 60 -20.81 1.77 16.79
C CYS A 60 -19.99 1.77 18.09
N SER A 61 -19.76 0.62 18.73
CA SER A 61 -19.06 0.48 20.02
C SER A 61 -19.73 1.18 21.21
N GLU A 62 -21.01 1.56 21.09
CA GLU A 62 -21.78 2.19 22.16
C GLU A 62 -22.68 1.19 22.89
N GLY A 63 -23.01 1.49 24.14
CA GLY A 63 -23.99 0.73 24.92
C GLY A 63 -25.45 1.10 24.58
N GLY A 64 -26.40 0.57 25.35
CA GLY A 64 -27.82 0.91 25.23
C GLY A 64 -28.72 -0.31 25.05
N SER A 65 -29.84 -0.13 24.34
CA SER A 65 -30.76 -1.22 24.00
C SER A 65 -30.18 -2.03 22.85
N LEU A 66 -29.73 -3.25 23.15
CA LEU A 66 -29.00 -4.10 22.21
C LEU A 66 -29.78 -5.37 21.89
N LEU A 67 -29.75 -5.74 20.62
CA LEU A 67 -30.20 -7.03 20.11
C LEU A 67 -29.06 -8.04 20.27
N CYS A 68 -29.29 -9.04 21.13
CA CYS A 68 -28.32 -10.07 21.48
C CYS A 68 -28.45 -11.30 20.58
N CYS A 69 -27.36 -11.74 19.97
CA CYS A 69 -27.32 -13.01 19.26
C CYS A 69 -27.44 -14.18 20.24
N GLU A 70 -28.18 -15.24 19.88
CA GLU A 70 -28.34 -16.44 20.73
C GLU A 70 -27.21 -17.47 20.60
N SER A 71 -26.32 -17.33 19.62
CA SER A 71 -25.24 -18.29 19.34
C SER A 71 -23.84 -17.76 19.64
N CYS A 72 -23.69 -16.46 19.84
CA CYS A 72 -22.39 -15.84 20.04
C CYS A 72 -22.54 -14.58 20.91
N PRO A 73 -21.42 -14.06 21.46
CA PRO A 73 -21.47 -12.88 22.30
C PRO A 73 -21.90 -11.58 21.62
N ALA A 74 -22.00 -11.55 20.30
CA ALA A 74 -22.23 -10.31 19.57
C ALA A 74 -23.60 -9.69 19.91
N ALA A 75 -23.59 -8.38 20.02
CA ALA A 75 -24.77 -7.57 20.27
C ALA A 75 -24.74 -6.34 19.36
N PHE A 76 -25.91 -5.86 18.95
CA PHE A 76 -26.05 -4.82 17.93
C PHE A 76 -27.23 -3.90 18.25
N HIS A 77 -27.15 -2.62 17.90
CA HIS A 77 -28.36 -1.80 17.81
C HIS A 77 -29.16 -2.20 16.58
N ARG A 78 -30.48 -2.15 16.71
CA ARG A 78 -31.40 -2.40 15.61
C ARG A 78 -31.19 -1.41 14.46
N GLU A 79 -30.93 -0.16 14.83
CA GLU A 79 -30.67 0.96 13.93
C GLU A 79 -29.35 0.77 13.18
N CYS A 80 -28.30 0.27 13.85
CA CYS A 80 -27.02 -0.03 13.21
C CYS A 80 -27.09 -1.17 12.19
N LEU A 81 -28.07 -2.08 12.32
CA LEU A 81 -28.31 -3.15 11.35
C LEU A 81 -29.35 -2.77 10.30
N ASN A 82 -30.05 -1.64 10.48
CA ASN A 82 -31.18 -1.22 9.66
C ASN A 82 -32.25 -2.33 9.48
N ILE A 83 -32.66 -2.94 10.60
CA ILE A 83 -33.68 -3.99 10.62
C ILE A 83 -34.89 -3.61 11.48
N GLU A 84 -36.00 -4.29 11.26
CA GLU A 84 -37.14 -4.26 12.18
C GLU A 84 -36.88 -5.16 13.41
N MET A 85 -37.66 -4.95 14.48
CA MET A 85 -37.53 -5.78 15.67
C MET A 85 -37.92 -7.23 15.32
N PRO A 86 -37.00 -8.20 15.41
CA PRO A 86 -37.31 -9.58 15.07
C PRO A 86 -38.25 -10.20 16.11
N GLU A 87 -39.17 -11.03 15.65
CA GLU A 87 -40.01 -11.85 16.53
C GLU A 87 -39.25 -13.13 16.93
N GLY A 88 -39.10 -13.35 18.24
CA GLY A 88 -38.44 -14.53 18.79
C GLY A 88 -36.92 -14.52 18.69
N SER A 89 -36.34 -15.69 18.47
CA SER A 89 -34.90 -15.93 18.48
C SER A 89 -34.16 -15.22 17.36
N TRP A 90 -33.09 -14.49 17.69
CA TRP A 90 -32.29 -13.75 16.72
C TRP A 90 -30.83 -14.21 16.65
N TYR A 91 -30.31 -14.25 15.41
CA TYR A 91 -28.94 -14.65 15.09
C TYR A 91 -28.28 -13.57 14.23
N CYS A 92 -27.06 -13.19 14.57
CA CYS A 92 -26.28 -12.23 13.78
C CYS A 92 -25.91 -12.80 12.40
N ASN A 93 -25.53 -11.93 11.46
CA ASN A 93 -25.16 -12.31 10.10
C ASN A 93 -24.05 -13.36 10.05
N ASP A 94 -23.07 -13.27 10.96
CA ASP A 94 -21.99 -14.25 11.05
C ASP A 94 -22.49 -15.64 11.47
N CYS A 95 -23.39 -15.70 12.46
CA CYS A 95 -23.98 -16.97 12.88
C CYS A 95 -24.92 -17.55 11.81
N LYS A 96 -25.69 -16.71 11.12
CA LYS A 96 -26.54 -17.12 9.98
C LYS A 96 -25.70 -17.66 8.82
N ALA A 97 -24.54 -17.05 8.55
CA ALA A 97 -23.57 -17.53 7.56
C ALA A 97 -22.80 -18.78 8.03
N GLY A 98 -23.07 -19.29 9.23
CA GLY A 98 -22.40 -20.47 9.77
C GLY A 98 -20.94 -20.25 10.16
N LYS A 99 -20.51 -18.99 10.39
CA LYS A 99 -19.15 -18.72 10.86
C LYS A 99 -18.94 -19.32 12.25
N LYS A 100 -17.78 -19.95 12.43
CA LYS A 100 -17.35 -20.60 13.67
C LYS A 100 -15.92 -20.18 13.99
N PRO A 101 -15.51 -20.18 15.27
CA PRO A 101 -14.10 -20.07 15.62
C PRO A 101 -13.31 -21.23 15.00
N HIS A 102 -12.11 -20.95 14.51
CA HIS A 102 -11.18 -21.96 14.00
C HIS A 102 -9.93 -22.06 14.89
N TYR A 103 -9.23 -23.18 14.79
CA TYR A 103 -7.93 -23.33 15.43
C TYR A 103 -6.92 -22.34 14.84
N LYS A 104 -6.02 -21.82 15.68
CA LYS A 104 -5.06 -20.77 15.35
C LYS A 104 -5.74 -19.44 14.96
N GLU A 105 -6.83 -19.11 15.64
CA GLU A 105 -7.41 -17.76 15.63
C GLU A 105 -7.15 -17.08 16.98
N VAL A 106 -6.91 -15.77 16.94
CA VAL A 106 -6.89 -14.91 18.13
C VAL A 106 -8.32 -14.46 18.41
N VAL A 107 -8.77 -14.67 19.64
CA VAL A 107 -10.14 -14.39 20.07
C VAL A 107 -10.15 -13.68 21.42
N TRP A 108 -11.20 -12.90 21.66
CA TRP A 108 -11.57 -12.43 22.99
C TRP A 108 -12.37 -13.50 23.70
N VAL A 109 -12.02 -13.78 24.96
CA VAL A 109 -12.67 -14.83 25.77
C VAL A 109 -13.22 -14.23 27.05
N LYS A 110 -14.45 -14.62 27.41
CA LYS A 110 -15.08 -14.25 28.68
C LYS A 110 -15.01 -15.38 29.69
N VAL A 111 -14.44 -15.10 30.85
CA VAL A 111 -14.36 -16.04 31.98
C VAL A 111 -14.99 -15.41 33.21
N GLY A 112 -16.13 -15.97 33.67
CA GLY A 112 -16.82 -15.51 34.87
C GLY A 112 -16.99 -13.98 34.91
N ARG A 113 -16.53 -13.36 36.01
CA ARG A 113 -16.59 -11.90 36.22
C ARG A 113 -15.38 -11.14 35.69
N TYR A 114 -14.35 -11.83 35.19
CA TYR A 114 -13.16 -11.19 34.65
C TYR A 114 -13.48 -10.42 33.36
N ARG A 115 -12.63 -9.46 33.01
CA ARG A 115 -12.71 -8.75 31.73
C ARG A 115 -12.59 -9.73 30.56
N TRP A 116 -13.02 -9.29 29.37
CA TRP A 116 -12.66 -9.98 28.14
C TRP A 116 -11.14 -10.01 28.02
N TRP A 117 -10.59 -11.20 27.77
CA TRP A 117 -9.15 -11.42 27.73
C TRP A 117 -8.77 -12.06 26.40
N PRO A 118 -7.68 -11.62 25.74
CA PRO A 118 -7.28 -12.18 24.46
C PRO A 118 -6.64 -13.57 24.64
N ALA A 119 -6.97 -14.50 23.75
CA ALA A 119 -6.44 -15.86 23.77
C ALA A 119 -6.29 -16.43 22.34
N GLU A 120 -5.45 -17.45 22.17
CA GLU A 120 -5.35 -18.22 20.93
C GLU A 120 -6.17 -19.52 21.06
N VAL A 121 -7.01 -19.80 20.06
CA VAL A 121 -7.73 -21.07 19.94
C VAL A 121 -6.74 -22.18 19.58
N CYS A 122 -6.55 -23.12 20.49
CA CYS A 122 -5.56 -24.18 20.38
C CYS A 122 -6.15 -25.48 19.83
N HIS A 123 -5.36 -26.25 19.08
CA HIS A 123 -5.79 -27.58 18.66
C HIS A 123 -5.63 -28.58 19.82
N PRO A 124 -6.62 -29.45 20.11
CA PRO A 124 -6.54 -30.41 21.22
C PRO A 124 -5.33 -31.36 21.20
N ARG A 125 -4.72 -31.56 20.02
CA ARG A 125 -3.50 -32.39 19.84
C ARG A 125 -2.20 -31.65 20.17
N THR A 126 -2.20 -30.33 20.24
CA THR A 126 -0.99 -29.52 20.43
C THR A 126 -0.86 -28.97 21.86
N ILE A 127 -1.87 -29.20 22.69
CA ILE A 127 -1.90 -28.72 24.08
C ILE A 127 -1.25 -29.74 25.04
N PRO A 128 -0.79 -29.31 26.23
CA PRO A 128 -0.26 -30.22 27.24
C PRO A 128 -1.25 -31.31 27.67
N VAL A 129 -0.74 -32.50 27.97
CA VAL A 129 -1.55 -33.71 28.27
C VAL A 129 -2.46 -33.51 29.48
N ASN A 130 -2.04 -32.75 30.49
CA ASN A 130 -2.87 -32.41 31.65
C ASN A 130 -4.10 -31.59 31.26
N ILE A 131 -3.96 -30.66 30.31
CA ILE A 131 -5.08 -29.85 29.80
C ILE A 131 -5.98 -30.70 28.92
N GLN A 132 -5.42 -31.59 28.10
CA GLN A 132 -6.18 -32.49 27.24
C GLN A 132 -7.06 -33.45 28.06
N LYS A 133 -6.62 -33.87 29.24
CA LYS A 133 -7.35 -34.75 30.17
C LYS A 133 -8.45 -34.04 30.97
N MET A 134 -8.52 -32.71 30.94
CA MET A 134 -9.61 -31.98 31.60
C MET A 134 -10.95 -32.39 30.99
N LYS A 135 -11.99 -32.47 31.82
CA LYS A 135 -13.34 -32.81 31.36
C LYS A 135 -13.88 -31.73 30.42
N HIS A 136 -14.22 -32.12 29.20
CA HIS A 136 -14.79 -31.26 28.17
C HIS A 136 -15.81 -32.04 27.34
N ASP A 137 -16.78 -31.33 26.75
CA ASP A 137 -17.83 -31.88 25.92
C ASP A 137 -17.71 -31.44 24.45
N ILE A 138 -18.55 -32.02 23.59
CA ILE A 138 -18.64 -31.67 22.17
C ILE A 138 -18.92 -30.17 22.03
N GLY A 139 -18.17 -29.48 21.18
CA GLY A 139 -18.29 -28.03 20.96
C GLY A 139 -17.46 -27.16 21.91
N GLU A 140 -16.83 -27.76 22.92
CA GLU A 140 -15.79 -27.09 23.70
C GLU A 140 -14.42 -27.21 23.01
N PHE A 141 -13.60 -26.17 23.12
CA PHE A 141 -12.23 -26.14 22.60
C PHE A 141 -11.28 -25.43 23.56
N PRO A 142 -9.99 -25.81 23.57
CA PRO A 142 -9.02 -25.20 24.46
C PRO A 142 -8.54 -23.86 23.88
N VAL A 143 -8.44 -22.86 24.74
CA VAL A 143 -7.82 -21.56 24.46
C VAL A 143 -6.60 -21.36 25.36
N LEU A 144 -5.57 -20.69 24.84
CA LEU A 144 -4.38 -20.27 25.58
C LEU A 144 -4.43 -18.75 25.77
N PHE A 145 -4.50 -18.30 27.02
CA PHE A 145 -4.53 -16.88 27.33
C PHE A 145 -3.16 -16.24 27.14
N PHE A 146 -3.11 -15.13 26.38
CA PHE A 146 -1.91 -14.33 26.26
C PHE A 146 -1.56 -13.67 27.61
N GLY A 147 -0.28 -13.42 27.84
CA GLY A 147 0.25 -12.84 29.08
C GLY A 147 0.36 -13.82 30.25
N SER A 148 -0.73 -14.54 30.58
CA SER A 148 -0.76 -15.49 31.71
C SER A 148 -0.32 -16.90 31.34
N ASN A 149 -0.45 -17.30 30.06
CA ASN A 149 -0.18 -18.65 29.54
C ASN A 149 -1.04 -19.75 30.17
N ASP A 150 -2.21 -19.38 30.70
CA ASP A 150 -3.17 -20.35 31.23
C ASP A 150 -4.04 -20.93 30.11
N TYR A 151 -4.49 -22.18 30.31
CA TYR A 151 -5.42 -22.85 29.41
C TYR A 151 -6.83 -22.89 29.99
N LEU A 152 -7.83 -22.81 29.12
CA LEU A 152 -9.23 -23.05 29.46
C LEU A 152 -9.96 -23.75 28.33
N TRP A 153 -10.81 -24.71 28.67
CA TRP A 153 -11.83 -25.20 27.75
C TRP A 153 -13.04 -24.27 27.77
N THR A 154 -13.41 -23.75 26.60
CA THR A 154 -14.52 -22.81 26.41
C THR A 154 -15.32 -23.19 25.18
N HIS A 155 -16.40 -22.47 24.89
CA HIS A 155 -17.26 -22.71 23.73
C HIS A 155 -17.59 -21.40 22.99
N GLN A 156 -18.17 -21.53 21.81
CA GLN A 156 -18.44 -20.41 20.89
C GLN A 156 -19.14 -19.21 21.53
N ALA A 157 -20.11 -19.44 22.42
CA ALA A 157 -20.90 -18.36 23.01
C ALA A 157 -20.18 -17.53 24.09
N ARG A 158 -18.89 -17.78 24.31
CA ARG A 158 -18.04 -16.98 25.20
C ARG A 158 -16.80 -16.43 24.51
N VAL A 159 -16.75 -16.54 23.18
CA VAL A 159 -15.63 -16.02 22.39
C VAL A 159 -16.12 -15.22 21.19
N PHE A 160 -15.35 -14.20 20.81
CA PHE A 160 -15.53 -13.51 19.54
C PHE A 160 -14.15 -13.14 18.93
N PRO A 161 -14.06 -12.94 17.60
CA PRO A 161 -12.79 -12.69 16.93
C PRO A 161 -12.07 -11.44 17.44
N TYR A 162 -10.74 -11.50 17.50
CA TYR A 162 -9.89 -10.33 17.67
C TYR A 162 -9.79 -9.56 16.34
N MET A 163 -9.82 -8.23 16.40
CA MET A 163 -9.88 -7.36 15.22
C MET A 163 -8.69 -6.38 15.17
N GLU A 164 -8.39 -5.91 13.96
CA GLU A 164 -7.36 -4.88 13.74
C GLU A 164 -7.79 -3.57 14.42
N GLY A 165 -6.91 -2.99 15.25
CA GLY A 165 -7.22 -1.81 16.05
C GLY A 165 -7.64 -2.08 17.51
N ASP A 166 -7.80 -3.34 17.92
CA ASP A 166 -8.10 -3.70 19.32
C ASP A 166 -6.97 -3.31 20.31
N VAL A 167 -5.75 -3.06 19.82
CA VAL A 167 -4.60 -2.57 20.60
C VAL A 167 -4.76 -1.10 21.02
N SER A 168 -5.53 -0.31 20.26
CA SER A 168 -5.62 1.15 20.41
C SER A 168 -6.44 1.61 21.61
N SER A 169 -7.10 0.69 22.34
CA SER A 169 -7.78 1.00 23.60
C SER A 169 -6.83 1.44 24.75
N LYS A 170 -5.53 1.57 24.48
CA LYS A 170 -4.52 2.16 25.38
C LYS A 170 -4.95 3.52 25.93
N ASP A 171 -5.65 4.34 25.14
CA ASP A 171 -5.99 5.73 25.52
C ASP A 171 -7.16 5.83 26.53
N LYS A 172 -7.85 4.71 26.82
CA LYS A 172 -8.90 4.63 27.85
C LYS A 172 -8.46 3.92 29.13
N MET A 173 -7.19 3.51 29.23
CA MET A 173 -6.71 2.72 30.36
C MET A 173 -6.21 3.61 31.50
N GLY A 174 -7.09 3.79 32.50
CA GLY A 174 -6.77 4.51 33.75
C GLY A 174 -5.51 3.97 34.45
N LYS A 175 -4.90 4.81 35.31
CA LYS A 175 -3.76 4.42 36.14
C LYS A 175 -4.16 3.20 37.00
N GLY A 176 -3.46 2.06 36.84
CA GLY A 176 -3.70 0.84 37.62
C GLY A 176 -4.00 -0.44 36.83
N VAL A 177 -3.96 -0.43 35.50
CA VAL A 177 -4.17 -1.68 34.72
C VAL A 177 -2.98 -2.63 34.88
N ASP A 178 -3.31 -3.86 35.33
CA ASP A 178 -2.44 -5.03 35.49
C ASP A 178 -1.43 -5.18 34.34
N GLY A 179 -0.14 -5.31 34.68
CA GLY A 179 0.94 -5.48 33.72
C GLY A 179 0.79 -6.73 32.87
N ILE A 180 0.18 -7.79 33.42
CA ILE A 180 -0.08 -9.05 32.71
C ILE A 180 -1.08 -8.81 31.57
N TYR A 181 -2.13 -8.01 31.81
CA TYR A 181 -3.11 -7.67 30.77
C TYR A 181 -2.50 -6.84 29.63
N LYS A 182 -1.61 -5.89 29.95
CA LYS A 182 -0.90 -5.10 28.92
C LYS A 182 -0.01 -6.00 28.05
N LYS A 183 0.71 -6.93 28.67
CA LYS A 183 1.51 -7.93 27.99
C LYS A 183 0.63 -8.82 27.08
N ALA A 184 -0.52 -9.25 27.58
CA ALA A 184 -1.48 -10.05 26.82
C ALA A 184 -1.95 -9.36 25.53
N LEU A 185 -2.28 -8.07 25.59
CA LEU A 185 -2.69 -7.31 24.39
C LEU A 185 -1.56 -7.18 23.36
N GLN A 186 -0.31 -6.99 23.81
CA GLN A 186 0.84 -6.90 22.93
C GLN A 186 1.14 -8.24 22.25
N GLU A 187 1.14 -9.34 23.02
CA GLU A 187 1.35 -10.69 22.47
C GLU A 187 0.24 -11.07 21.49
N ALA A 188 -1.03 -10.77 21.82
CA ALA A 188 -2.16 -11.01 20.94
C ALA A 188 -2.04 -10.26 19.61
N ALA A 189 -1.61 -8.99 19.65
CA ALA A 189 -1.42 -8.17 18.45
C ALA A 189 -0.32 -8.74 17.53
N VAL A 190 0.85 -9.05 18.10
CA VAL A 190 1.95 -9.67 17.35
C VAL A 190 1.50 -10.98 16.73
N ARG A 191 0.83 -11.82 17.52
CA ARG A 191 0.35 -13.12 17.06
C ARG A 191 -0.73 -13.02 15.99
N PHE A 192 -1.62 -12.04 16.10
CA PHE A 192 -2.66 -11.77 15.10
C PHE A 192 -2.03 -11.40 13.74
N GLU A 193 -1.04 -10.50 13.74
CA GLU A 193 -0.31 -10.12 12.53
C GLU A 193 0.47 -11.30 11.91
N GLU A 194 1.12 -12.13 12.73
CA GLU A 194 1.78 -13.35 12.26
C GLU A 194 0.79 -14.31 11.56
N LEU A 195 -0.38 -14.53 12.15
CA LEU A 195 -1.40 -15.43 11.61
C LEU A 195 -2.04 -14.85 10.34
N LYS A 196 -2.27 -13.54 10.29
CA LYS A 196 -2.72 -12.81 9.10
C LYS A 196 -1.72 -12.98 7.95
N ALA A 197 -0.43 -12.75 8.20
CA ALA A 197 0.64 -12.93 7.23
C ALA A 197 0.75 -14.40 6.75
N GLN A 198 0.61 -15.39 7.65
CA GLN A 198 0.62 -16.80 7.27
C GLN A 198 -0.58 -17.19 6.39
N LYS A 199 -1.77 -16.63 6.67
CA LYS A 199 -2.98 -16.84 5.88
C LYS A 199 -2.83 -16.24 4.47
N GLU A 200 -2.34 -15.01 4.38
CA GLU A 200 -2.05 -14.36 3.10
C GLU A 200 -1.00 -15.13 2.28
N LEU A 201 0.10 -15.55 2.91
CA LEU A 201 1.14 -16.33 2.26
C LEU A 201 0.60 -17.64 1.68
N ARG A 202 -0.28 -18.34 2.40
CA ARG A 202 -0.91 -19.56 1.92
C ARG A 202 -1.84 -19.29 0.74
N GLN A 203 -2.62 -18.21 0.81
CA GLN A 203 -3.49 -17.83 -0.31
C GLN A 203 -2.64 -17.59 -1.57
N LEU A 204 -1.56 -16.82 -1.45
CA LEU A 204 -0.62 -16.57 -2.55
C LEU A 204 0.02 -17.86 -3.11
N GLN A 205 0.34 -18.83 -2.24
CA GLN A 205 0.86 -20.14 -2.67
C GLN A 205 -0.18 -20.94 -3.46
N GLU A 206 -1.44 -20.92 -3.04
CA GLU A 206 -2.53 -21.57 -3.75
C GLU A 206 -2.84 -20.86 -5.08
N ASP A 207 -2.88 -19.53 -5.09
CA ASP A 207 -3.06 -18.73 -6.30
C ASP A 207 -1.94 -19.02 -7.31
N ARG A 208 -0.69 -19.15 -6.85
CA ARG A 208 0.44 -19.56 -7.70
C ARG A 208 0.26 -20.95 -8.32
N LYS A 209 -0.41 -21.88 -7.65
CA LYS A 209 -0.71 -23.22 -8.19
C LYS A 209 -1.90 -23.20 -9.16
N ASN A 210 -2.90 -22.37 -8.88
CA ASN A 210 -4.13 -22.29 -9.65
C ASN A 210 -3.96 -21.48 -10.94
N ASP A 211 -3.18 -20.39 -10.89
CA ASP A 211 -2.88 -19.52 -12.04
C ASP A 211 -1.84 -20.18 -12.96
N LYS A 212 -2.31 -21.09 -13.81
CA LYS A 212 -1.44 -21.81 -14.77
C LYS A 212 -1.00 -20.97 -15.96
N LYS A 213 -1.75 -19.92 -16.32
CA LYS A 213 -1.47 -19.04 -17.47
C LYS A 213 -1.83 -17.59 -17.14
N PRO A 214 -1.08 -16.60 -17.67
CA PRO A 214 -1.44 -15.20 -17.51
C PRO A 214 -2.75 -14.88 -18.23
N PRO A 215 -3.45 -13.81 -17.82
CA PRO A 215 -4.60 -13.28 -18.56
C PRO A 215 -4.25 -13.05 -20.04
N PRO A 216 -5.21 -13.22 -20.96
CA PRO A 216 -4.97 -13.06 -22.38
C PRO A 216 -4.55 -11.62 -22.72
N TYR A 217 -3.57 -11.50 -23.60
CA TYR A 217 -3.14 -10.24 -24.21
C TYR A 217 -2.72 -10.49 -25.65
N LYS A 218 -2.74 -9.46 -26.50
CA LYS A 218 -2.29 -9.59 -27.90
C LYS A 218 -0.79 -9.36 -27.99
N HIS A 219 -0.04 -10.39 -28.36
CA HIS A 219 1.40 -10.24 -28.59
C HIS A 219 1.68 -9.41 -29.85
N ILE A 220 2.41 -8.30 -29.72
CA ILE A 220 2.79 -7.39 -30.82
C ILE A 220 4.30 -7.21 -30.90
N LYS A 221 4.80 -6.81 -32.07
CA LYS A 221 6.25 -6.65 -32.35
C LYS A 221 6.73 -5.20 -32.33
N VAL A 222 5.82 -4.24 -32.52
CA VAL A 222 6.08 -2.79 -32.63
C VAL A 222 4.89 -2.03 -32.05
N ASN A 223 5.13 -0.77 -31.64
CA ASN A 223 4.09 0.09 -31.05
C ASN A 223 2.91 0.28 -32.01
N ARG A 224 1.70 0.42 -31.45
CA ARG A 224 0.48 0.62 -32.22
C ARG A 224 -0.19 1.93 -31.80
N PRO A 225 -0.18 2.98 -32.64
CA PRO A 225 -0.86 4.23 -32.31
C PRO A 225 -2.36 4.03 -32.19
N VAL A 226 -2.98 4.74 -31.24
CA VAL A 226 -4.42 4.74 -31.00
C VAL A 226 -4.92 6.19 -30.99
N GLY A 227 -6.10 6.42 -31.55
CA GLY A 227 -6.70 7.75 -31.60
C GLY A 227 -5.89 8.72 -32.47
N LYS A 228 -5.49 9.85 -31.87
CA LYS A 228 -4.81 10.95 -32.57
C LYS A 228 -3.28 10.82 -32.57
N VAL A 229 -2.74 9.85 -31.84
CA VAL A 229 -1.29 9.68 -31.69
C VAL A 229 -0.66 9.21 -33.00
N GLN A 230 0.51 9.74 -33.33
CA GLN A 230 1.26 9.39 -34.54
C GLN A 230 2.66 8.86 -34.20
N ILE A 231 3.16 8.02 -35.10
CA ILE A 231 4.57 7.58 -35.13
C ILE A 231 5.25 8.41 -36.20
N PHE A 232 6.38 9.03 -35.84
CA PHE A 232 7.16 9.84 -36.76
C PHE A 232 8.21 8.99 -37.46
N THR A 233 8.56 9.34 -38.69
CA THR A 233 9.69 8.73 -39.42
C THR A 233 10.55 9.83 -39.99
N ALA A 234 11.84 9.82 -39.64
CA ALA A 234 12.82 10.74 -40.19
C ALA A 234 13.20 10.35 -41.62
N ASP A 235 13.56 11.36 -42.42
CA ASP A 235 14.24 11.13 -43.69
C ASP A 235 15.67 10.63 -43.45
N LEU A 236 16.26 9.91 -44.42
CA LEU A 236 17.63 9.40 -44.31
C LEU A 236 18.66 10.51 -44.07
N SER A 237 18.39 11.73 -44.53
CA SER A 237 19.25 12.90 -44.33
C SER A 237 19.30 13.41 -42.87
N GLU A 238 18.26 13.12 -42.08
CA GLU A 238 18.16 13.53 -40.67
C GLU A 238 18.81 12.49 -39.73
N ILE A 239 19.14 11.31 -40.24
CA ILE A 239 19.76 10.23 -39.45
C ILE A 239 21.26 10.52 -39.25
N PRO A 240 21.75 10.58 -38.00
CA PRO A 240 23.15 10.86 -37.74
C PRO A 240 24.06 9.71 -38.20
N ARG A 241 25.15 10.07 -38.89
CA ARG A 241 26.21 9.13 -39.27
C ARG A 241 27.23 9.00 -38.13
N CYS A 242 27.52 7.76 -37.71
CA CYS A 242 28.52 7.50 -36.67
C CYS A 242 29.97 7.62 -37.19
N ASN A 243 30.92 7.62 -36.27
CA ASN A 243 32.37 7.67 -36.50
C ASN A 243 33.06 6.30 -36.70
N CYS A 244 32.35 5.17 -36.49
CA CYS A 244 32.91 3.82 -36.66
C CYS A 244 33.23 3.48 -38.12
N LYS A 245 34.13 2.53 -38.33
CA LYS A 245 34.54 2.03 -39.65
C LYS A 245 34.19 0.56 -39.83
N SER A 246 34.00 0.13 -41.08
CA SER A 246 33.79 -1.28 -41.40
C SER A 246 34.99 -2.18 -41.08
N THR A 247 36.18 -1.60 -40.88
CA THR A 247 37.42 -2.30 -40.52
C THR A 247 37.53 -2.60 -39.03
N ASP A 248 36.71 -1.99 -38.18
CA ASP A 248 36.77 -2.20 -36.73
C ASP A 248 36.41 -3.66 -36.40
N GLU A 249 36.89 -4.18 -35.27
CA GLU A 249 36.62 -5.57 -34.85
C GLU A 249 35.11 -5.78 -34.61
N ASN A 250 34.52 -4.91 -33.78
CA ASN A 250 33.10 -4.90 -33.43
C ASN A 250 32.49 -3.51 -33.69
N PRO A 251 32.24 -3.13 -34.95
CA PRO A 251 31.80 -1.78 -35.29
C PRO A 251 30.41 -1.49 -34.72
N CYS A 252 30.32 -0.36 -34.00
CA CYS A 252 29.12 0.04 -33.25
C CYS A 252 28.67 -0.98 -32.17
N GLY A 253 29.57 -1.87 -31.75
CA GLY A 253 29.34 -2.82 -30.65
C GLY A 253 29.23 -2.12 -29.29
N LEU A 254 28.95 -2.90 -28.24
CA LEU A 254 28.77 -2.40 -26.86
C LEU A 254 30.01 -1.66 -26.35
N ASP A 255 31.20 -2.21 -26.60
CA ASP A 255 32.49 -1.68 -26.14
C ASP A 255 33.14 -0.71 -27.15
N SER A 256 32.41 -0.29 -28.19
CA SER A 256 32.93 0.61 -29.22
C SER A 256 32.74 2.09 -28.84
N GLU A 257 33.61 2.96 -29.35
CA GLU A 257 33.49 4.44 -29.24
C GLU A 257 32.49 5.03 -30.24
N CYS A 258 31.40 4.31 -30.51
CA CYS A 258 30.36 4.73 -31.45
C CYS A 258 29.56 5.89 -30.89
N ILE A 259 29.68 7.07 -31.52
CA ILE A 259 28.99 8.28 -31.09
C ILE A 259 27.46 8.11 -31.06
N ASN A 260 26.89 7.40 -32.05
CA ASN A 260 25.45 7.15 -32.09
C ASN A 260 25.00 6.33 -30.86
N ARG A 261 25.74 5.27 -30.50
CA ARG A 261 25.44 4.46 -29.31
C ARG A 261 25.56 5.27 -28.02
N MET A 262 26.61 6.07 -27.88
CA MET A 262 26.82 6.93 -26.70
C MET A 262 25.71 7.97 -26.52
N LEU A 263 25.14 8.44 -27.63
CA LEU A 263 24.03 9.40 -27.65
C LEU A 263 22.65 8.75 -27.73
N LEU A 264 22.56 7.41 -27.60
CA LEU A 264 21.32 6.63 -27.65
C LEU A 264 20.54 6.76 -28.98
N TYR A 265 21.27 6.84 -30.09
CA TYR A 265 20.74 6.75 -31.45
C TYR A 265 21.00 5.35 -32.03
N GLU A 266 19.97 4.75 -32.64
CA GLU A 266 20.16 3.55 -33.46
C GLU A 266 20.78 3.93 -34.80
N CYS A 267 21.76 3.14 -35.26
CA CYS A 267 22.35 3.35 -36.58
C CYS A 267 21.40 2.84 -37.67
N HIS A 268 21.28 3.59 -38.77
CA HIS A 268 20.57 3.11 -39.95
C HIS A 268 21.53 2.36 -40.89
N PRO A 269 21.15 1.19 -41.44
CA PRO A 269 22.03 0.37 -42.29
C PRO A 269 22.53 1.10 -43.53
N ALA A 270 21.70 1.96 -44.15
CA ALA A 270 22.09 2.74 -45.33
C ALA A 270 23.00 3.95 -45.03
N VAL A 271 23.12 4.37 -43.77
CA VAL A 271 23.84 5.61 -43.38
C VAL A 271 25.16 5.29 -42.66
N CYS A 272 25.20 4.19 -41.91
CA CYS A 272 26.34 3.77 -41.12
C CYS A 272 27.54 3.38 -42.01
N PRO A 273 28.77 3.89 -41.75
CA PRO A 273 29.95 3.51 -42.53
C PRO A 273 30.34 2.04 -42.38
N ALA A 274 29.89 1.38 -41.30
CA ALA A 274 30.10 -0.05 -41.08
C ALA A 274 29.15 -0.95 -41.90
N GLY A 275 28.14 -0.36 -42.57
CA GLY A 275 27.15 -1.09 -43.36
C GLY A 275 26.51 -2.25 -42.59
N GLU A 276 26.46 -3.42 -43.20
CA GLU A 276 25.88 -4.64 -42.63
C GLU A 276 26.60 -5.16 -41.37
N ARG A 277 27.88 -4.78 -41.15
CA ARG A 277 28.63 -5.19 -39.95
C ARG A 277 28.21 -4.42 -38.70
N CYS A 278 27.45 -3.34 -38.84
CA CYS A 278 27.02 -2.51 -37.71
C CYS A 278 26.24 -3.32 -36.66
N GLN A 279 26.70 -3.29 -35.42
CA GLN A 279 26.08 -3.97 -34.27
C GLN A 279 25.11 -3.06 -33.49
N ASN A 280 24.82 -1.84 -33.96
CA ASN A 280 23.92 -0.89 -33.31
C ASN A 280 22.60 -0.75 -34.07
N GLN A 281 21.88 -1.87 -34.24
CA GLN A 281 20.60 -1.98 -34.95
C GLN A 281 19.59 -2.84 -34.16
N CYS A 282 19.70 -2.81 -32.83
CA CYS A 282 19.07 -3.77 -31.93
C CYS A 282 17.53 -3.69 -31.92
N PHE A 283 16.95 -2.48 -31.98
CA PHE A 283 15.50 -2.26 -32.00
C PHE A 283 14.89 -2.72 -33.33
N THR A 284 15.50 -2.33 -34.46
CA THR A 284 15.00 -2.72 -35.78
C THR A 284 15.14 -4.24 -36.01
N LYS A 285 16.27 -4.83 -35.62
CA LYS A 285 16.51 -6.29 -35.75
C LYS A 285 15.79 -7.13 -34.70
N ARG A 286 15.33 -6.55 -33.58
CA ARG A 286 14.61 -7.23 -32.49
C ARG A 286 15.35 -8.45 -31.94
N GLN A 287 16.66 -8.28 -31.72
CA GLN A 287 17.52 -9.34 -31.20
C GLN A 287 17.41 -9.37 -29.67
N TYR A 288 16.41 -10.10 -29.18
CA TYR A 288 16.16 -10.24 -27.74
C TYR A 288 16.79 -11.54 -27.19
N PRO A 289 17.33 -11.55 -25.96
CA PRO A 289 17.60 -12.79 -25.23
C PRO A 289 16.35 -13.68 -25.12
N GLU A 290 16.58 -14.99 -25.06
CA GLU A 290 15.52 -15.94 -24.71
C GLU A 290 15.06 -15.72 -23.26
N VAL A 291 13.75 -15.62 -23.09
CA VAL A 291 13.09 -15.34 -21.81
C VAL A 291 11.92 -16.29 -21.59
N GLU A 292 11.53 -16.43 -20.33
CA GLU A 292 10.42 -17.28 -19.90
C GLU A 292 9.50 -16.52 -18.94
N ILE A 293 8.18 -16.68 -19.13
CA ILE A 293 7.18 -16.16 -18.22
C ILE A 293 7.02 -17.15 -17.07
N PHE A 294 7.09 -16.68 -15.82
CA PHE A 294 6.91 -17.52 -14.65
C PHE A 294 6.01 -16.85 -13.61
N ARG A 295 5.40 -17.66 -12.73
CA ARG A 295 4.53 -17.15 -11.68
C ARG A 295 5.33 -16.86 -10.40
N THR A 296 5.38 -15.58 -10.02
CA THR A 296 5.94 -15.15 -8.73
C THR A 296 4.95 -15.43 -7.59
N LEU A 297 5.41 -15.30 -6.35
CA LEU A 297 4.55 -15.50 -5.19
C LEU A 297 3.61 -14.32 -4.93
N ALA A 298 4.12 -13.09 -4.94
CA ALA A 298 3.39 -11.91 -4.46
C ALA A 298 3.27 -10.75 -5.47
N ARG A 299 3.94 -10.86 -6.63
CA ARG A 299 4.02 -9.82 -7.67
C ARG A 299 3.35 -10.24 -8.99
N GLY A 300 2.53 -11.28 -8.95
CA GLY A 300 1.87 -11.81 -10.13
C GLY A 300 2.82 -12.57 -11.06
N TRP A 301 2.69 -12.34 -12.37
CA TRP A 301 3.54 -12.96 -13.40
C TRP A 301 4.83 -12.16 -13.60
N GLY A 302 5.95 -12.85 -13.67
CA GLY A 302 7.29 -12.28 -13.88
C GLY A 302 7.94 -12.81 -15.17
N LEU A 303 9.08 -12.23 -15.52
CA LEU A 303 9.90 -12.64 -16.65
C LEU A 303 11.29 -13.05 -16.16
N GLN A 304 11.85 -14.16 -16.64
CA GLN A 304 13.19 -14.62 -16.30
C GLN A 304 14.04 -14.89 -17.55
N ALA A 305 15.36 -14.73 -17.43
CA ALA A 305 16.29 -15.02 -18.51
C ALA A 305 16.50 -16.53 -18.68
N LYS A 306 16.54 -17.05 -19.92
CA LYS A 306 16.89 -18.46 -20.19
C LYS A 306 18.37 -18.66 -20.53
N ARG A 307 19.10 -17.57 -20.75
CA ARG A 307 20.55 -17.54 -20.96
C ARG A 307 21.20 -16.45 -20.12
N ASP A 308 22.52 -16.53 -19.98
CA ASP A 308 23.32 -15.45 -19.42
C ASP A 308 23.21 -14.19 -20.32
N ILE A 309 23.07 -13.03 -19.68
CA ILE A 309 22.99 -11.71 -20.32
C ILE A 309 24.12 -10.85 -19.74
N ARG A 310 24.89 -10.20 -20.61
CA ARG A 310 26.01 -9.35 -20.19
C ARG A 310 25.52 -7.97 -19.79
N LYS A 311 26.26 -7.30 -18.90
CA LYS A 311 26.05 -5.89 -18.59
C LYS A 311 26.10 -5.05 -19.87
N GLY A 312 25.17 -4.12 -20.01
CA GLY A 312 25.00 -3.24 -21.17
C GLY A 312 24.21 -3.86 -22.33
N GLU A 313 23.93 -5.17 -22.29
CA GLU A 313 23.24 -5.87 -23.37
C GLU A 313 21.76 -5.43 -23.47
N PHE A 314 21.27 -5.35 -24.70
CA PHE A 314 19.87 -5.05 -25.01
C PHE A 314 18.98 -6.26 -24.68
N VAL A 315 18.02 -6.08 -23.76
CA VAL A 315 17.20 -7.16 -23.21
C VAL A 315 15.84 -7.26 -23.92
N ASN A 316 15.16 -6.13 -24.08
CA ASN A 316 13.90 -6.09 -24.80
C ASN A 316 13.53 -4.65 -25.15
N GLU A 317 12.52 -4.49 -25.97
CA GLU A 317 11.85 -3.20 -26.14
C GLU A 317 10.56 -3.19 -25.32
N TYR A 318 10.22 -2.06 -24.69
CA TYR A 318 8.90 -1.90 -24.07
C TYR A 318 7.89 -1.47 -25.13
N VAL A 319 7.06 -2.42 -25.57
CA VAL A 319 6.11 -2.23 -26.69
C VAL A 319 4.67 -2.34 -26.22
N GLY A 320 3.81 -1.45 -26.72
CA GLY A 320 2.39 -1.41 -26.39
C GLY A 320 1.53 -0.64 -27.40
N GLU A 321 0.30 -0.34 -26.98
CA GLU A 321 -0.50 0.71 -27.63
C GLU A 321 0.05 2.07 -27.26
N LEU A 322 0.20 2.96 -28.24
CA LEU A 322 0.63 4.34 -28.01
C LEU A 322 -0.62 5.23 -27.93
N ILE A 323 -0.88 5.72 -26.72
CA ILE A 323 -2.09 6.47 -26.35
C ILE A 323 -1.71 7.88 -25.85
N ASP A 324 -2.67 8.80 -25.88
CA ASP A 324 -2.53 10.13 -25.31
C ASP A 324 -2.91 10.15 -23.81
N GLU A 325 -2.73 11.31 -23.16
CA GLU A 325 -3.05 11.48 -21.75
C GLU A 325 -4.55 11.32 -21.43
N GLU A 326 -5.42 11.69 -22.38
CA GLU A 326 -6.88 11.59 -22.22
C GLU A 326 -7.33 10.12 -22.18
N GLU A 327 -6.89 9.34 -23.16
CA GLU A 327 -7.14 7.89 -23.21
C GLU A 327 -6.50 7.18 -22.02
N CYS A 328 -5.29 7.57 -21.62
CA CYS A 328 -4.63 7.00 -20.43
C CYS A 328 -5.46 7.22 -19.16
N ARG A 329 -5.99 8.43 -18.95
CA ARG A 329 -6.85 8.74 -17.78
C ARG A 329 -8.13 7.92 -17.80
N THR A 330 -8.73 7.75 -18.98
CA THR A 330 -9.95 6.94 -19.15
C THR A 330 -9.69 5.47 -18.81
N ARG A 331 -8.59 4.87 -19.27
CA ARG A 331 -8.21 3.49 -18.93
C ARG A 331 -7.92 3.30 -17.44
N ILE A 332 -7.27 4.28 -16.79
CA ILE A 332 -7.01 4.22 -15.35
C ILE A 332 -8.31 4.27 -14.54
N ARG A 333 -9.25 5.14 -14.91
CA ARG A 333 -10.57 5.21 -14.24
C ARG A 333 -11.33 3.90 -14.37
N TYR A 334 -11.41 3.35 -15.59
CA TYR A 334 -12.03 2.06 -15.83
C TYR A 334 -11.40 0.95 -14.98
N ALA A 335 -10.06 0.91 -14.90
CA ALA A 335 -9.35 -0.05 -14.08
C ALA A 335 -9.68 0.09 -12.58
N GLN A 336 -9.78 1.32 -12.08
CA GLN A 336 -10.15 1.59 -10.68
C GLN A 336 -11.60 1.19 -10.36
N GLU A 337 -12.54 1.48 -11.26
CA GLU A 337 -13.96 1.12 -11.12
C GLU A 337 -14.20 -0.40 -11.11
N HIS A 338 -13.28 -1.17 -11.70
CA HIS A 338 -13.37 -2.64 -11.85
C HIS A 338 -12.35 -3.40 -10.99
N ASP A 339 -11.74 -2.74 -9.99
CA ASP A 339 -10.74 -3.33 -9.08
C ASP A 339 -9.54 -3.98 -9.80
N ILE A 340 -9.17 -3.47 -10.97
CA ILE A 340 -8.01 -3.93 -11.74
C ILE A 340 -6.76 -3.26 -11.16
N THR A 341 -5.85 -4.08 -10.63
CA THR A 341 -4.66 -3.63 -9.89
C THR A 341 -3.36 -3.69 -10.70
N ASN A 342 -3.39 -4.21 -11.93
CA ASN A 342 -2.20 -4.34 -12.78
C ASN A 342 -2.17 -3.25 -13.85
N PHE A 343 -1.19 -2.36 -13.77
CA PHE A 343 -0.99 -1.25 -14.70
C PHE A 343 0.28 -1.46 -15.53
N TYR A 344 0.20 -1.16 -16.83
CA TYR A 344 1.27 -1.42 -17.81
C TYR A 344 1.62 -0.17 -18.64
N MET A 345 1.28 1.01 -18.12
CA MET A 345 1.50 2.30 -18.76
C MET A 345 2.92 2.81 -18.48
N LEU A 346 3.61 3.28 -19.51
CA LEU A 346 4.93 3.89 -19.43
C LEU A 346 5.00 5.15 -20.30
N THR A 347 5.32 6.30 -19.70
CA THR A 347 5.38 7.58 -20.42
C THR A 347 6.60 7.67 -21.35
N LEU A 348 6.36 7.81 -22.65
CA LEU A 348 7.40 7.97 -23.67
C LEU A 348 7.90 9.42 -23.72
N ASP A 349 6.99 10.36 -23.98
CA ASP A 349 7.18 11.81 -23.96
C ASP A 349 5.84 12.52 -23.75
N LYS A 350 5.77 13.84 -24.01
CA LYS A 350 4.55 14.62 -23.79
C LYS A 350 3.45 14.13 -24.74
N ASP A 351 2.30 13.78 -24.16
CA ASP A 351 1.12 13.25 -24.89
C ASP A 351 1.35 11.90 -25.61
N ARG A 352 2.42 11.16 -25.30
CA ARG A 352 2.61 9.78 -25.80
C ARG A 352 2.95 8.82 -24.66
N ILE A 353 2.05 7.89 -24.39
CA ILE A 353 2.15 6.89 -23.33
C ILE A 353 2.03 5.50 -23.95
N ILE A 354 2.92 4.59 -23.58
CA ILE A 354 2.87 3.19 -24.02
C ILE A 354 2.07 2.38 -23.01
N ASP A 355 0.92 1.84 -23.43
CA ASP A 355 0.12 0.90 -22.65
C ASP A 355 0.31 -0.53 -23.16
N ALA A 356 1.06 -1.35 -22.41
CA ALA A 356 1.31 -2.75 -22.71
C ALA A 356 0.23 -3.71 -22.15
N GLY A 357 -0.88 -3.17 -21.63
CA GLY A 357 -1.97 -3.94 -21.01
C GLY A 357 -2.69 -4.82 -22.02
N PRO A 358 -3.45 -4.25 -22.99
CA PRO A 358 -4.21 -5.01 -23.98
C PRO A 358 -3.31 -5.67 -25.04
N LYS A 359 -2.31 -4.94 -25.52
CA LYS A 359 -1.36 -5.39 -26.55
C LYS A 359 0.05 -5.08 -26.08
N GLY A 360 0.96 -6.04 -26.13
CA GLY A 360 2.35 -5.82 -25.74
C GLY A 360 3.24 -7.00 -26.12
N ASN A 361 4.48 -7.00 -25.67
CA ASN A 361 5.41 -8.13 -25.83
C ASN A 361 5.77 -8.72 -24.44
N TYR A 362 6.84 -9.51 -24.36
CA TYR A 362 7.29 -10.09 -23.09
C TYR A 362 7.70 -9.05 -22.02
N ALA A 363 8.10 -7.83 -22.41
CA ALA A 363 8.55 -6.79 -21.47
C ALA A 363 7.46 -6.39 -20.46
N ARG A 364 6.17 -6.56 -20.80
CA ARG A 364 5.04 -6.32 -19.89
C ARG A 364 5.08 -7.16 -18.60
N PHE A 365 5.82 -8.27 -18.60
CA PHE A 365 5.96 -9.16 -17.44
C PHE A 365 7.20 -8.85 -16.59
N MET A 366 8.00 -7.83 -16.92
CA MET A 366 9.13 -7.44 -16.10
C MET A 366 8.66 -6.65 -14.89
N ASN A 367 8.85 -7.22 -13.70
CA ASN A 367 8.38 -6.63 -12.46
C ASN A 367 9.25 -5.46 -11.99
N HIS A 368 8.66 -4.64 -11.12
CA HIS A 368 9.39 -3.63 -10.36
C HIS A 368 10.33 -4.29 -9.35
N PHE A 369 11.53 -3.71 -9.23
CA PHE A 369 12.45 -3.99 -8.13
C PHE A 369 13.25 -2.74 -7.78
N CYS A 370 13.38 -2.40 -6.48
CA CYS A 370 14.07 -1.17 -6.05
C CYS A 370 15.60 -1.22 -6.23
N GLN A 371 16.17 -2.42 -6.41
CA GLN A 371 17.58 -2.66 -6.76
C GLN A 371 17.66 -3.54 -8.03
N PRO A 372 17.20 -3.01 -9.18
CA PRO A 372 16.93 -3.83 -10.35
C PRO A 372 18.21 -4.36 -11.01
N ASN A 373 18.04 -5.26 -11.98
CA ASN A 373 19.12 -5.74 -12.85
C ASN A 373 19.02 -5.22 -14.29
N CYS A 374 17.91 -4.59 -14.65
CA CYS A 374 17.73 -3.86 -15.90
C CYS A 374 17.30 -2.40 -15.65
N GLU A 375 17.51 -1.55 -16.63
CA GLU A 375 17.01 -0.17 -16.65
C GLU A 375 16.32 0.15 -17.99
N THR A 376 15.45 1.15 -17.98
CA THR A 376 14.81 1.69 -19.18
C THR A 376 15.67 2.82 -19.76
N GLN A 377 15.86 2.82 -21.08
CA GLN A 377 16.55 3.88 -21.80
C GLN A 377 15.72 4.32 -23.00
N LYS A 378 15.64 5.64 -23.21
CA LYS A 378 14.96 6.24 -24.37
C LYS A 378 15.98 6.37 -25.51
N TRP A 379 15.68 5.74 -26.63
CA TRP A 379 16.53 5.72 -27.83
C TRP A 379 15.81 6.39 -28.99
N SER A 380 16.55 7.12 -29.82
CA SER A 380 16.04 7.62 -31.10
C SER A 380 16.29 6.57 -32.19
N VAL A 381 15.21 6.10 -32.82
CA VAL A 381 15.22 5.03 -33.82
C VAL A 381 14.42 5.49 -35.03
N ASN A 382 15.09 5.73 -36.16
CA ASN A 382 14.49 6.24 -37.40
C ASN A 382 13.65 7.52 -37.19
N GLY A 383 14.10 8.42 -36.30
CA GLY A 383 13.41 9.68 -36.01
C GLY A 383 12.33 9.61 -34.94
N ASP A 384 12.04 8.43 -34.38
CA ASP A 384 11.08 8.29 -33.28
C ASP A 384 11.72 7.79 -31.99
N THR A 385 11.14 8.20 -30.87
CA THR A 385 11.59 7.78 -29.54
C THR A 385 11.05 6.38 -29.25
N ARG A 386 11.92 5.48 -28.79
CA ARG A 386 11.56 4.11 -28.34
C ARG A 386 12.16 3.83 -26.98
N VAL A 387 11.52 2.95 -26.21
CA VAL A 387 11.98 2.58 -24.86
C VAL A 387 12.59 1.18 -24.91
N GLY A 388 13.90 1.11 -24.72
CA GLY A 388 14.64 -0.16 -24.59
C GLY A 388 14.91 -0.50 -23.13
N LEU A 389 15.02 -1.79 -22.85
CA LEU A 389 15.46 -2.34 -21.57
C LEU A 389 16.88 -2.87 -21.73
N PHE A 390 17.78 -2.43 -20.87
CA PHE A 390 19.21 -2.77 -20.91
C PHE A 390 19.65 -3.34 -19.57
N ALA A 391 20.54 -4.33 -19.60
CA ALA A 391 21.09 -4.92 -18.39
C ALA A 391 22.11 -3.98 -17.74
N ILE A 392 21.99 -3.71 -16.44
CA ILE A 392 22.97 -2.87 -15.69
C ILE A 392 24.02 -3.70 -14.95
N VAL A 393 23.82 -5.01 -14.89
CA VAL A 393 24.72 -6.01 -14.32
C VAL A 393 24.79 -7.24 -15.23
N ASN A 394 25.76 -8.12 -15.02
CA ASN A 394 25.72 -9.46 -15.62
C ASN A 394 24.59 -10.27 -14.97
N ILE A 395 23.70 -10.84 -15.77
CA ILE A 395 22.52 -11.59 -15.32
C ILE A 395 22.70 -13.05 -15.69
N LYS A 396 22.52 -13.96 -14.74
CA LYS A 396 22.60 -15.40 -14.96
C LYS A 396 21.29 -15.98 -15.49
N ALA A 397 21.37 -17.04 -16.28
CA ALA A 397 20.21 -17.83 -16.66
C ALA A 397 19.41 -18.25 -15.41
N GLY A 398 18.07 -18.17 -15.50
CA GLY A 398 17.13 -18.41 -14.40
C GLY A 398 16.86 -17.20 -13.50
N THR A 399 17.56 -16.08 -13.68
CA THR A 399 17.33 -14.86 -12.88
C THR A 399 16.10 -14.09 -13.41
N GLU A 400 15.25 -13.61 -12.50
CA GLU A 400 14.14 -12.70 -12.85
C GLU A 400 14.68 -11.38 -13.41
N LEU A 401 14.12 -10.93 -14.53
CA LEU A 401 14.41 -9.65 -15.15
C LEU A 401 13.50 -8.59 -14.56
N THR A 402 14.10 -7.55 -13.97
CA THR A 402 13.40 -6.50 -13.25
C THR A 402 13.96 -5.14 -13.59
N PHE A 403 13.14 -4.11 -13.52
CA PHE A 403 13.59 -2.72 -13.66
C PHE A 403 12.91 -1.84 -12.62
N ASN A 404 13.50 -0.68 -12.34
CA ASN A 404 12.86 0.29 -11.47
C ASN A 404 11.84 1.10 -12.29
N TYR A 405 10.57 0.93 -11.95
CA TYR A 405 9.47 1.60 -12.66
C TYR A 405 9.52 3.13 -12.62
N ASN A 406 10.25 3.73 -11.67
CA ASN A 406 10.30 5.18 -11.46
C ASN A 406 8.88 5.82 -11.47
N LEU A 407 8.76 7.14 -11.53
CA LEU A 407 7.48 7.86 -11.69
C LEU A 407 6.92 7.79 -13.12
N GLU A 408 7.44 6.89 -13.96
CA GLU A 408 7.01 6.75 -15.37
C GLU A 408 5.82 5.79 -15.53
N CYS A 409 5.50 5.00 -14.49
CA CYS A 409 4.35 4.10 -14.47
C CYS A 409 3.12 4.72 -13.78
N LEU A 410 2.12 5.09 -14.59
CA LEU A 410 0.87 5.70 -14.12
C LEU A 410 -0.07 4.66 -13.50
N GLY A 411 -0.81 5.06 -12.45
CA GLY A 411 -1.81 4.22 -11.77
C GLY A 411 -1.34 3.46 -10.52
N ASN A 412 -0.03 3.30 -10.32
CA ASN A 412 0.54 2.47 -9.23
C ASN A 412 0.87 3.21 -7.91
N GLY A 413 0.61 4.52 -7.81
CA GLY A 413 1.12 5.36 -6.70
C GLY A 413 0.65 4.99 -5.29
N LYS A 414 -0.36 4.10 -5.15
CA LYS A 414 -0.86 3.59 -3.85
C LYS A 414 -0.47 2.13 -3.57
N THR A 415 0.19 1.46 -4.52
CA THR A 415 0.49 0.02 -4.42
C THR A 415 1.77 -0.21 -3.61
N VAL A 416 1.67 -1.01 -2.54
CA VAL A 416 2.80 -1.38 -1.69
C VAL A 416 3.82 -2.22 -2.48
N CYS A 417 5.09 -1.85 -2.42
CA CYS A 417 6.16 -2.55 -3.11
C CYS A 417 6.51 -3.85 -2.39
N LYS A 418 6.36 -4.99 -3.08
CA LYS A 418 6.68 -6.34 -2.60
C LYS A 418 7.96 -6.91 -3.22
N CYS A 419 8.93 -6.04 -3.54
CA CYS A 419 10.18 -6.47 -4.18
C CYS A 419 11.11 -7.22 -3.21
N GLY A 420 11.10 -6.88 -1.92
CA GLY A 420 11.96 -7.51 -0.90
C GLY A 420 13.41 -7.00 -0.88
N ALA A 421 13.73 -5.94 -1.63
CA ALA A 421 15.07 -5.33 -1.59
C ALA A 421 15.33 -4.64 -0.23
N PRO A 422 16.57 -4.64 0.28
CA PRO A 422 16.91 -4.00 1.55
C PRO A 422 16.73 -2.47 1.53
N ASN A 423 16.84 -1.87 0.34
CA ASN A 423 16.62 -0.43 0.09
C ASN A 423 15.21 -0.13 -0.45
N CYS A 424 14.23 -1.02 -0.24
CA CYS A 424 12.87 -0.85 -0.75
C CYS A 424 12.27 0.50 -0.32
N SER A 425 11.68 1.23 -1.27
CA SER A 425 10.98 2.49 -0.99
C SER A 425 9.62 2.33 -0.33
N GLY A 426 9.12 1.09 -0.22
CA GLY A 426 7.83 0.75 0.38
C GLY A 426 6.64 0.84 -0.57
N PHE A 427 6.70 1.67 -1.60
CA PHE A 427 5.63 1.87 -2.59
C PHE A 427 6.16 1.85 -4.02
N LEU A 428 5.36 1.35 -4.95
CA LEU A 428 5.70 1.39 -6.37
C LEU A 428 5.74 2.84 -6.86
N GLY A 429 6.85 3.23 -7.50
CA GLY A 429 7.05 4.58 -8.04
C GLY A 429 7.72 5.58 -7.09
N VAL A 430 7.98 5.22 -5.83
CA VAL A 430 8.76 6.07 -4.91
C VAL A 430 10.25 5.77 -5.03
N ARG A 431 11.10 6.81 -5.06
CA ARG A 431 12.55 6.65 -5.14
C ARG A 431 13.11 5.96 -3.88
N PRO A 432 13.96 4.94 -4.02
CA PRO A 432 14.67 4.33 -2.90
C PRO A 432 15.48 5.36 -2.10
N LYS A 433 15.51 5.23 -0.77
CA LYS A 433 16.42 6.04 0.07
C LYS A 433 17.84 5.50 -0.13
N ASN A 434 18.69 6.23 -0.85
CA ASN A 434 20.10 5.86 -1.01
C ASN A 434 20.80 5.90 0.36
N GLN A 435 21.43 4.79 0.77
CA GLN A 435 22.46 4.83 1.82
C GLN A 435 23.75 5.41 1.20
N PRO A 436 24.47 6.33 1.87
CA PRO A 436 25.77 6.78 1.40
C PRO A 436 26.78 5.62 1.43
N ASN A 437 27.58 5.50 0.37
CA ASN A 437 28.61 4.48 0.22
C ASN A 437 29.63 4.53 1.39
N PRO A 438 30.04 3.39 1.99
CA PRO A 438 30.94 3.38 3.17
C PRO A 438 32.40 3.76 2.87
N THR A 439 32.75 4.05 1.62
CA THR A 439 34.14 4.16 1.17
C THR A 439 34.76 5.55 1.35
N GLU A 440 33.99 6.59 1.66
CA GLU A 440 34.52 7.97 1.80
C GLU A 440 34.68 8.48 3.25
N GLU A 441 34.22 7.73 4.26
CA GLU A 441 34.23 8.20 5.66
C GLU A 441 35.60 8.08 6.37
N LYS A 442 36.54 7.28 5.86
CA LYS A 442 37.80 6.99 6.58
C LYS A 442 38.85 8.10 6.50
N SER A 443 38.73 9.04 5.57
CA SER A 443 39.73 10.12 5.37
C SER A 443 39.44 11.42 6.14
N LYS A 444 38.25 11.58 6.74
CA LYS A 444 37.89 12.79 7.52
C LYS A 444 38.02 12.64 9.04
N LYS A 445 38.18 11.43 9.58
CA LYS A 445 38.24 11.17 11.04
C LYS A 445 39.61 11.43 11.71
N PHE A 446 40.67 11.70 10.95
CA PHE A 446 42.03 11.87 11.51
C PHE A 446 42.47 13.32 11.81
N LYS A 447 41.67 14.36 11.51
CA LYS A 447 42.07 15.77 11.71
C LYS A 447 41.29 16.56 12.77
N ARG A 448 40.41 15.95 13.57
CA ARG A 448 39.60 16.66 14.59
C ARG A 448 39.75 16.12 16.02
N ARG A 449 40.94 15.59 16.36
CA ARG A 449 41.35 15.34 17.75
C ARG A 449 42.29 16.44 18.23
N GLN A 450 41.75 17.62 18.53
CA GLN A 450 42.29 18.56 19.53
C GLN A 450 41.34 19.74 19.69
N GLN A 451 40.47 19.66 20.70
CA GLN A 451 40.14 20.70 21.68
C GLN A 451 38.80 20.33 22.34
N VAL A 452 38.90 19.80 23.57
CA VAL A 452 37.79 19.64 24.48
C VAL A 452 37.70 20.93 25.32
N LYS A 453 36.60 21.66 25.22
CA LYS A 453 36.13 22.59 26.26
C LYS A 453 34.61 22.45 26.44
N ARG A 454 34.19 22.58 27.71
CA ARG A 454 32.99 22.03 28.36
C ARG A 454 31.67 22.80 28.12
N ARG A 455 30.56 22.01 28.18
CA ARG A 455 29.12 22.31 28.45
C ARG A 455 28.40 23.16 27.37
N SER A 456 27.13 22.94 27.01
CA SER A 456 25.94 22.51 27.77
C SER A 456 24.87 21.81 26.88
N GLN A 457 23.97 21.06 27.53
CA GLN A 457 22.64 20.59 27.10
C GLN A 457 22.31 20.64 25.59
N ALA A 458 22.32 19.48 24.93
CA ALA A 458 21.74 19.32 23.60
C ALA A 458 20.21 19.31 23.72
N GLU A 459 19.59 20.39 23.23
CA GLU A 459 18.18 20.43 22.87
C GLU A 459 17.88 19.35 21.80
N VAL A 460 16.78 18.65 22.00
CA VAL A 460 16.20 17.72 21.02
C VAL A 460 15.75 18.54 19.80
N MET A 461 16.52 18.53 18.72
CA MET A 461 16.05 19.06 17.43
C MET A 461 15.04 18.08 16.82
N LYS A 462 13.76 18.46 16.88
CA LYS A 462 12.65 17.81 16.16
C LYS A 462 12.84 17.95 14.64
N GLU A 463 12.49 16.90 13.89
CA GLU A 463 12.47 16.86 12.42
C GLU A 463 11.58 17.98 11.86
N ARG A 464 12.02 18.64 10.78
CA ARG A 464 11.28 19.69 10.07
C ARG A 464 10.52 19.06 8.91
N GLU A 465 9.45 19.71 8.46
CA GLU A 465 8.66 19.23 7.30
C GLU A 465 9.48 19.33 6.00
N ASP A 466 9.25 18.40 5.06
CA ASP A 466 9.96 18.31 3.77
C ASP A 466 9.17 18.94 2.60
N GLU A 467 7.97 19.45 2.87
CA GLU A 467 7.05 20.04 1.89
C GLU A 467 6.72 21.49 2.26
N CYS A 468 6.60 22.35 1.26
CA CYS A 468 6.19 23.74 1.46
C CYS A 468 4.77 23.79 2.06
N PHE A 469 4.61 24.41 3.23
CA PHE A 469 3.31 24.51 3.90
C PHE A 469 2.30 25.41 3.15
N SER A 470 2.75 26.20 2.17
CA SER A 470 1.87 27.03 1.34
C SER A 470 1.34 26.27 0.12
N CYS A 471 2.19 25.58 -0.66
CA CYS A 471 1.76 24.92 -1.90
C CYS A 471 1.71 23.38 -1.84
N GLY A 472 2.28 22.77 -0.81
CA GLY A 472 2.33 21.31 -0.65
C GLY A 472 3.34 20.60 -1.55
N ASP A 473 4.28 21.32 -2.15
CA ASP A 473 5.31 20.77 -3.02
C ASP A 473 6.71 20.80 -2.35
N GLY A 474 7.54 19.81 -2.67
CA GLY A 474 8.94 19.77 -2.25
C GLY A 474 9.83 20.76 -3.03
N GLY A 475 11.11 20.86 -2.66
CA GLY A 475 12.10 21.64 -3.42
C GLY A 475 12.98 22.53 -2.55
N GLN A 476 13.33 23.72 -3.05
CA GLN A 476 14.23 24.64 -2.36
C GLN A 476 13.49 25.46 -1.29
N LEU A 477 13.46 24.94 -0.06
CA LEU A 477 12.63 25.47 1.02
C LEU A 477 13.40 26.39 2.00
N VAL A 478 12.67 27.34 2.59
CA VAL A 478 13.10 28.26 3.64
C VAL A 478 12.47 27.78 4.96
N SER A 479 13.32 27.53 5.96
CA SER A 479 12.88 27.02 7.26
C SER A 479 12.59 28.15 8.25
N CYS A 480 11.46 28.09 8.96
CA CYS A 480 11.19 28.98 10.09
C CYS A 480 12.23 28.77 11.22
N LYS A 481 12.76 29.85 11.79
CA LYS A 481 13.74 29.79 12.90
C LYS A 481 13.11 29.94 14.29
N LYS A 482 11.79 30.10 14.41
CA LYS A 482 11.10 30.11 15.73
C LYS A 482 11.23 28.73 16.41
N PRO A 483 11.65 28.65 17.68
CA PRO A 483 11.78 27.38 18.40
C PRO A 483 10.48 26.57 18.37
N GLY A 484 10.58 25.27 18.01
CA GLY A 484 9.42 24.37 17.96
C GLY A 484 8.55 24.45 16.70
N CYS A 485 8.85 25.34 15.74
CA CYS A 485 8.12 25.42 14.48
C CYS A 485 8.70 24.45 13.42
N PRO A 486 7.93 23.45 12.94
CA PRO A 486 8.40 22.50 11.92
C PRO A 486 8.25 23.03 10.49
N LYS A 487 7.57 24.17 10.30
CA LYS A 487 7.12 24.66 8.99
C LYS A 487 8.24 25.17 8.08
N VAL A 488 8.11 24.85 6.81
CA VAL A 488 9.01 25.26 5.72
C VAL A 488 8.19 25.78 4.53
N TYR A 489 8.77 26.69 3.73
CA TYR A 489 8.06 27.38 2.64
C TYR A 489 9.00 27.64 1.46
N HIS A 490 8.51 27.73 0.23
CA HIS A 490 9.30 28.37 -0.84
C HIS A 490 9.38 29.88 -0.60
N ALA A 491 10.49 30.51 -0.97
CA ALA A 491 10.62 31.96 -0.90
C ALA A 491 9.56 32.65 -1.79
N ASP A 492 9.32 32.09 -2.97
CA ASP A 492 8.34 32.61 -3.93
C ASP A 492 6.90 32.47 -3.42
N CYS A 493 6.56 31.37 -2.74
CA CYS A 493 5.24 31.18 -2.11
C CYS A 493 4.95 32.13 -0.94
N LEU A 494 5.94 32.92 -0.53
CA LEU A 494 5.84 33.95 0.49
C LEU A 494 6.07 35.35 -0.07
N ASN A 495 6.11 35.51 -1.40
CA ASN A 495 6.44 36.75 -2.10
C ASN A 495 7.78 37.36 -1.66
N LEU A 496 8.73 36.53 -1.25
CA LEU A 496 10.07 36.96 -0.86
C LEU A 496 10.97 36.98 -2.10
N THR A 497 11.34 38.19 -2.56
CA THR A 497 12.24 38.36 -3.73
C THR A 497 13.68 37.89 -3.48
N LYS A 498 14.07 37.69 -2.22
CA LYS A 498 15.36 37.12 -1.80
C LYS A 498 15.19 36.24 -0.58
N ARG A 499 16.04 35.22 -0.46
CA ARG A 499 16.10 34.35 0.73
C ARG A 499 16.41 35.18 1.98
N PRO A 500 15.61 35.08 3.05
CA PRO A 500 15.89 35.76 4.30
C PRO A 500 17.23 35.29 4.88
N ALA A 501 18.14 36.23 5.11
CA ALA A 501 19.37 35.99 5.85
C ALA A 501 19.13 36.29 7.34
N GLY A 502 19.43 35.34 8.23
CA GLY A 502 19.33 35.53 9.68
C GLY A 502 18.11 34.87 10.34
N LYS A 503 17.64 35.46 11.46
CA LYS A 503 16.49 34.97 12.26
C LYS A 503 15.18 35.36 11.58
N TRP A 504 14.70 34.51 10.68
CA TRP A 504 13.43 34.68 10.00
C TRP A 504 12.34 33.79 10.62
N GLU A 505 11.17 34.39 10.89
CA GLU A 505 9.97 33.70 11.41
C GLU A 505 8.89 33.67 10.32
N CYS A 506 8.18 32.53 10.22
CA CYS A 506 7.15 32.36 9.20
C CYS A 506 5.84 33.07 9.56
N PRO A 507 4.99 33.39 8.55
CA PRO A 507 3.70 34.06 8.75
C PRO A 507 2.74 33.33 9.68
N TRP A 508 2.89 32.02 9.82
CA TRP A 508 2.11 31.17 10.75
C TRP A 508 2.19 31.59 12.23
N HIS A 509 3.04 32.55 12.59
CA HIS A 509 3.13 33.10 13.95
C HIS A 509 2.51 34.50 14.09
N GLN A 510 1.97 35.07 13.02
CA GLN A 510 1.39 36.41 12.98
C GLN A 510 -0.06 36.34 12.54
N CYS A 511 -0.93 37.01 13.29
CA CYS A 511 -2.36 37.07 12.99
C CYS A 511 -2.59 37.77 11.64
N ASP A 512 -3.31 37.13 10.72
CA ASP A 512 -3.50 37.70 9.38
C ASP A 512 -4.27 39.02 9.36
N LEU A 513 -5.08 39.29 10.40
CA LEU A 513 -5.91 40.50 10.46
C LEU A 513 -5.23 41.68 11.16
N CYS A 514 -4.26 41.44 12.04
CA CYS A 514 -3.65 42.53 12.83
C CYS A 514 -2.15 42.40 13.08
N SER A 515 -1.52 41.38 12.50
CA SER A 515 -0.09 41.06 12.58
C SER A 515 0.47 40.87 14.00
N LYS A 516 -0.39 40.79 15.02
CA LYS A 516 -0.02 40.44 16.41
C LYS A 516 0.27 38.94 16.54
N GLU A 517 0.93 38.53 17.61
CA GLU A 517 1.28 37.12 17.83
C GLU A 517 0.04 36.21 17.78
N ALA A 518 0.11 35.21 16.90
CA ALA A 518 -0.97 34.26 16.71
C ALA A 518 -1.02 33.25 17.87
N ALA A 519 -2.26 32.90 18.27
CA ALA A 519 -2.54 31.98 19.36
C ALA A 519 -3.27 30.71 18.89
N SER A 520 -3.83 30.75 17.69
CA SER A 520 -4.54 29.63 17.07
C SER A 520 -4.23 29.64 15.57
N PHE A 521 -4.05 28.45 14.99
CA PHE A 521 -3.43 28.30 13.69
C PHE A 521 -4.25 27.35 12.82
N CYS A 522 -4.40 27.67 11.53
CA CYS A 522 -4.93 26.70 10.59
C CYS A 522 -3.89 25.60 10.35
N GLU A 523 -4.33 24.35 10.33
CA GLU A 523 -3.48 23.19 10.03
C GLU A 523 -3.32 22.93 8.51
N MET A 524 -4.10 23.62 7.69
CA MET A 524 -4.19 23.39 6.23
C MET A 524 -3.55 24.48 5.38
N CYS A 525 -3.33 25.66 5.95
CA CYS A 525 -2.73 26.78 5.25
C CYS A 525 -1.95 27.68 6.23
N PRO A 526 -1.14 28.62 5.73
CA PRO A 526 -0.32 29.50 6.57
C PRO A 526 -1.10 30.46 7.47
N ARG A 527 -2.44 30.48 7.37
CA ARG A 527 -3.28 31.43 8.11
C ARG A 527 -3.33 31.17 9.60
N SER A 528 -3.26 32.25 10.37
CA SER A 528 -3.26 32.18 11.82
C SER A 528 -3.92 33.41 12.46
N PHE A 529 -4.45 33.23 13.67
CA PHE A 529 -5.26 34.24 14.34
C PHE A 529 -4.87 34.42 15.80
N CYS A 530 -4.92 35.66 16.29
CA CYS A 530 -4.71 35.97 17.71
C CYS A 530 -5.98 35.64 18.53
N LYS A 531 -5.88 35.72 19.86
CA LYS A 531 -7.01 35.40 20.76
C LYS A 531 -8.28 36.24 20.49
N GLN A 532 -8.13 37.45 19.96
CA GLN A 532 -9.24 38.35 19.64
C GLN A 532 -9.89 38.04 18.28
N HIS A 533 -9.15 37.41 17.36
CA HIS A 533 -9.58 37.18 15.97
C HIS A 533 -9.82 35.70 15.64
N ARG A 534 -9.64 34.78 16.59
CA ARG A 534 -9.87 33.35 16.37
C ARG A 534 -11.35 32.98 16.30
N GLU A 535 -12.22 33.76 16.93
CA GLU A 535 -13.65 33.47 17.06
C GLU A 535 -14.35 33.75 15.72
N GLY A 536 -15.02 32.73 15.16
CA GLY A 536 -15.62 32.80 13.82
C GLY A 536 -14.66 32.62 12.64
N MET A 537 -13.33 32.67 12.86
CA MET A 537 -12.32 32.51 11.80
C MET A 537 -11.69 31.12 11.73
N LEU A 538 -11.76 30.35 12.82
CA LEU A 538 -11.29 28.96 12.89
C LEU A 538 -12.41 28.04 13.42
N PHE A 539 -12.58 26.90 12.79
CA PHE A 539 -13.52 25.85 13.20
C PHE A 539 -12.85 24.48 13.14
N ILE A 540 -13.39 23.50 13.87
CA ILE A 540 -12.96 22.11 13.76
C ILE A 540 -13.70 21.52 12.57
N SER A 541 -12.97 21.19 11.51
CA SER A 541 -13.53 20.55 10.32
C SER A 541 -14.21 19.23 10.72
N LYS A 542 -15.49 19.06 10.35
CA LYS A 542 -16.23 17.81 10.58
C LYS A 542 -15.76 16.67 9.67
N LEU A 543 -14.96 16.96 8.64
CA LEU A 543 -14.47 16.00 7.66
C LEU A 543 -13.23 15.25 8.14
N ASP A 544 -12.32 15.93 8.85
CA ASP A 544 -11.02 15.38 9.25
C ASP A 544 -10.61 15.70 10.71
N GLY A 545 -11.45 16.46 11.43
CA GLY A 545 -11.22 16.82 12.83
C GLY A 545 -10.12 17.87 13.04
N ARG A 546 -9.58 18.49 11.97
CA ARG A 546 -8.48 19.46 12.05
C ARG A 546 -8.99 20.89 12.19
N LEU A 547 -8.19 21.73 12.85
CA LEU A 547 -8.50 23.16 13.01
C LEU A 547 -8.27 23.91 11.68
N SER A 548 -9.36 24.37 11.07
CA SER A 548 -9.39 24.93 9.71
C SER A 548 -9.94 26.35 9.70
N CYS A 549 -9.45 27.19 8.79
CA CYS A 549 -9.95 28.55 8.59
C CYS A 549 -11.15 28.59 7.62
N THR A 550 -11.86 29.71 7.59
CA THR A 550 -13.10 29.89 6.80
C THR A 550 -12.98 29.69 5.28
N GLU A 551 -11.78 29.76 4.68
CA GLU A 551 -11.60 29.38 3.25
C GLU A 551 -11.65 27.86 3.03
N HIS A 552 -11.55 27.08 4.10
CA HIS A 552 -11.71 25.64 4.06
C HIS A 552 -13.08 25.21 4.60
N ASP A 553 -14.01 26.15 4.81
CA ASP A 553 -15.40 25.85 5.21
C ASP A 553 -16.21 25.41 3.98
N PRO A 554 -16.66 24.14 3.91
CA PRO A 554 -17.46 23.67 2.80
C PRO A 554 -18.88 24.29 2.75
N CYS A 555 -19.34 24.96 3.81
CA CYS A 555 -20.75 25.32 3.99
C CYS A 555 -21.07 26.82 3.79
N GLY A 556 -20.07 27.70 3.69
CA GLY A 556 -20.29 29.15 3.65
C GLY A 556 -20.91 29.71 4.95
N PRO A 557 -21.16 31.04 5.04
CA PRO A 557 -21.49 31.71 6.31
C PRO A 557 -22.91 31.42 6.87
N ASN A 558 -23.74 30.64 6.19
CA ASN A 558 -25.11 30.32 6.62
C ASN A 558 -25.28 28.79 6.81
N PRO A 559 -26.00 28.33 7.85
CA PRO A 559 -26.27 26.89 8.05
C PRO A 559 -27.16 26.33 6.93
N LEU A 560 -26.85 25.12 6.45
CA LEU A 560 -27.68 24.37 5.49
C LEU A 560 -28.89 23.74 6.21
N GLU A 561 -30.06 23.77 5.57
CA GLU A 561 -31.25 23.05 6.04
C GLU A 561 -31.13 21.54 5.76
N PRO A 562 -31.77 20.65 6.56
CA PRO A 562 -31.66 19.21 6.37
C PRO A 562 -32.17 18.76 4.99
N GLY A 563 -31.26 18.28 4.14
CA GLY A 563 -31.57 17.71 2.82
C GLY A 563 -31.15 18.55 1.61
N GLU A 564 -30.57 19.74 1.82
CA GLU A 564 -30.07 20.59 0.73
C GLU A 564 -28.62 20.21 0.34
N ILE A 565 -28.35 19.97 -0.95
CA ILE A 565 -26.99 19.85 -1.51
C ILE A 565 -26.79 21.06 -2.42
N ARG A 566 -25.94 22.03 -2.03
CA ARG A 566 -25.51 23.11 -2.94
C ARG A 566 -24.39 22.62 -3.84
N GLU A 567 -24.60 22.71 -5.15
CA GLU A 567 -23.54 22.52 -6.14
C GLU A 567 -22.61 23.74 -6.17
N TYR A 568 -21.32 23.48 -6.40
CA TYR A 568 -20.28 24.50 -6.45
C TYR A 568 -20.32 25.21 -7.82
N GLU A 569 -20.97 26.37 -7.91
CA GLU A 569 -20.89 27.21 -9.11
C GLU A 569 -19.55 27.95 -9.18
N ARG A 570 -18.80 27.70 -10.25
CA ARG A 570 -17.44 28.21 -10.49
C ARG A 570 -17.44 29.62 -11.07
N THR A 571 -18.32 30.49 -10.59
CA THR A 571 -18.49 31.86 -11.09
C THR A 571 -18.60 32.82 -9.93
N LEU A 572 -17.46 33.17 -9.33
CA LEU A 572 -17.16 34.44 -8.63
C LEU A 572 -15.82 34.33 -7.88
N CYS A 573 -14.70 34.19 -8.60
CA CYS A 573 -13.37 34.58 -8.08
C CYS A 573 -12.55 35.14 -9.25
N VAL A 574 -12.48 36.46 -9.30
CA VAL A 574 -11.54 37.22 -10.12
C VAL A 574 -10.31 37.45 -9.24
N GLU A 575 -9.14 37.18 -9.82
CA GLU A 575 -7.76 37.49 -9.37
C GLU A 575 -7.09 36.60 -8.29
N ASP A 576 -6.07 35.87 -8.77
CA ASP A 576 -4.81 35.41 -8.14
C ASP A 576 -4.80 35.08 -6.63
N THR A 577 -5.18 33.85 -6.28
CA THR A 577 -4.45 32.93 -5.36
C THR A 577 -5.29 31.67 -5.09
N VAL A 578 -5.16 30.63 -5.93
CA VAL A 578 -5.70 29.30 -5.60
C VAL A 578 -4.59 28.46 -4.99
N CYS A 579 -4.73 28.12 -3.70
CA CYS A 579 -3.85 27.18 -3.03
C CYS A 579 -4.06 25.75 -3.58
N SER A 580 -2.97 25.03 -3.88
CA SER A 580 -2.98 23.65 -4.40
C SER A 580 -3.73 22.66 -3.48
N SER A 581 -3.91 23.01 -2.21
CA SER A 581 -4.68 22.21 -1.24
C SER A 581 -6.19 22.32 -1.45
N CYS A 582 -6.72 23.44 -1.94
CA CYS A 582 -8.15 23.61 -2.26
C CYS A 582 -8.58 22.76 -3.46
N ILE A 583 -7.69 22.56 -4.44
CA ILE A 583 -7.93 21.69 -5.60
C ILE A 583 -7.98 20.21 -5.15
N ARG A 584 -7.16 19.81 -4.16
CA ARG A 584 -7.20 18.45 -3.61
C ARG A 584 -8.47 18.18 -2.80
N ALA A 585 -8.99 19.16 -2.07
CA ALA A 585 -10.25 19.03 -1.32
C ALA A 585 -11.49 18.97 -2.24
N ALA A 586 -11.54 19.82 -3.28
CA ALA A 586 -12.63 19.79 -4.26
C ALA A 586 -12.64 18.50 -5.11
N GLY A 587 -11.45 17.92 -5.39
CA GLY A 587 -11.31 16.65 -6.11
C GLY A 587 -11.85 15.43 -5.35
N PHE A 588 -12.03 15.51 -4.03
CA PHE A 588 -12.63 14.43 -3.24
C PHE A 588 -14.16 14.35 -3.38
N TYR A 589 -14.84 15.45 -3.71
CA TYR A 589 -16.31 15.51 -3.72
C TYR A 589 -16.96 15.09 -5.05
N PHE A 590 -16.24 15.13 -6.17
CA PHE A 590 -16.75 14.59 -7.44
C PHE A 590 -16.58 13.08 -7.60
N SER A 591 -16.03 12.39 -6.59
CA SER A 591 -15.82 10.93 -6.60
C SER A 591 -16.79 10.16 -5.71
N LEU A 592 -17.81 10.82 -5.15
CA LEU A 592 -18.92 10.20 -4.42
C LEU A 592 -20.26 10.61 -5.06
N LYS A 593 -20.47 10.21 -6.31
CA LYS A 593 -21.76 9.88 -6.91
C LYS A 593 -21.56 8.78 -7.93
#